data_AF-A0AAD6HHU5-F1
#
_entry.id   AF-A0AAD6HHU5-F1
#
_cell.length_a   1.000
_cell.length_b   1.000
_cell.length_c   1.000
_cell.angle_alpha   90.00
_cell.angle_beta   90.00
_cell.angle_gamma   90.00
#
_symmetry.space_group_name_H-M   'P 1'
#
loop_
_entity.id
_entity.type
_entity.pdbx_description
1 polymer ?
#
loop_
_entity_poly.entity_id
_entity_poly.type
_entity_poly.pdbx_seq_one_letter_code
_entity_poly.pdbx_strand_id
1 'polypeptide(L)'
;MKLGMLLTTTSLALGEREDIAYAIQKLKKEWSESHTEEESFTHRAQQSADKAGSLQPPPSSTHPLVHTWQNSPKEWRRFLASFAYQRWSSSNFAWLVFGDELCDLKAETMPSRSITNHALSCLNVNRKLVFQLTAIDVAANIAESDELTDDDFKYEGEDVIEALLLSEDVGYFDGLEDGLSIQ
;
A
#
# COMPACT_ATOMS: atom_id res chain seq x y z
N MET A 1 0.71 1.66 12.55
CA MET A 1 1.02 2.28 11.24
C MET A 1 1.05 3.80 11.40
N LYS A 2 2.14 4.36 11.94
CA LYS A 2 2.39 5.80 11.83
C LYS A 2 2.83 6.00 10.39
N LEU A 3 1.90 6.37 9.50
CA LEU A 3 2.25 6.95 8.21
C LEU A 3 3.24 8.07 8.53
N GLY A 4 4.52 7.84 8.21
CA GLY A 4 5.59 8.80 8.34
C GLY A 4 5.38 9.92 7.33
N MET A 5 4.32 10.68 7.55
CA MET A 5 3.88 11.84 6.82
C MET A 5 2.89 12.53 7.75
N LEU A 6 3.43 13.11 8.82
CA LEU A 6 3.05 14.47 9.14
C LEU A 6 3.41 15.32 7.90
N LEU A 7 2.67 15.15 6.79
CA LEU A 7 2.55 16.21 5.81
C LEU A 7 1.99 17.37 6.63
N THR A 8 2.88 18.31 6.85
CA THR A 8 2.78 19.61 7.50
C THR A 8 1.42 20.28 7.29
N THR A 9 0.37 19.75 7.90
CA THR A 9 -0.96 20.39 7.97
C THR A 9 -0.95 21.58 8.92
N THR A 10 0.13 21.74 9.70
CA THR A 10 0.42 22.90 10.54
C THR A 10 1.03 24.09 9.79
N SER A 11 1.47 23.92 8.53
CA SER A 11 2.13 25.00 7.77
C SER A 11 1.19 25.74 6.81
N LEU A 12 0.11 25.12 6.34
CA LEU A 12 -0.84 25.73 5.41
C LEU A 12 -1.66 26.83 6.10
N ALA A 13 -1.96 27.90 5.36
CA ALA A 13 -2.87 28.92 5.84
C ALA A 13 -4.24 28.30 6.13
N LEU A 14 -4.88 28.73 7.22
CA LEU A 14 -6.13 28.14 7.71
C LEU A 14 -7.21 28.07 6.61
N GLY A 15 -7.35 29.13 5.80
CA GLY A 15 -8.33 29.20 4.72
C GLY A 15 -8.10 28.20 3.59
N GLU A 16 -6.85 28.00 3.17
CA GLU A 16 -6.51 27.03 2.11
C GLU A 16 -6.81 25.59 2.54
N ARG A 17 -6.57 25.30 3.83
CA ARG A 17 -6.89 24.01 4.41
C ARG A 17 -8.40 23.80 4.50
N GLU A 18 -9.16 24.83 4.80
CA GLU A 18 -10.63 24.78 4.87
C GLU A 18 -11.26 24.51 3.50
N ASP A 19 -10.78 25.18 2.44
CA ASP A 19 -11.28 24.97 1.07
C ASP A 19 -11.08 23.53 0.60
N ILE A 20 -9.90 22.97 0.84
CA ILE A 20 -9.58 21.60 0.45
C ILE A 20 -10.36 20.59 1.31
N ALA A 21 -10.43 20.85 2.62
CA ALA A 21 -11.22 20.02 3.52
C ALA A 21 -12.70 20.02 3.11
N TYR A 22 -13.24 21.17 2.69
CA TYR A 22 -14.60 21.30 2.20
C TYR A 22 -14.81 20.50 0.91
N ALA A 23 -13.89 20.60 -0.07
CA ALA A 23 -13.98 19.86 -1.32
C ALA A 23 -14.01 18.33 -1.10
N ILE A 24 -13.14 17.82 -0.24
CA ILE A 24 -13.10 16.38 0.06
C ILE A 24 -14.31 15.96 0.90
N GLN A 25 -14.78 16.79 1.84
CA GLN A 25 -16.02 16.53 2.58
C GLN A 25 -17.24 16.46 1.66
N LYS A 26 -17.32 17.36 0.68
CA LYS A 26 -18.37 17.33 -0.34
C LYS A 26 -18.33 16.02 -1.11
N LEU A 27 -17.15 15.59 -1.56
CA LEU A 27 -16.99 14.31 -2.25
C LEU A 27 -17.40 13.11 -1.36
N LYS A 28 -17.02 13.14 -0.08
CA LYS A 28 -17.43 12.10 0.89
C LYS A 28 -18.93 12.07 1.10
N LYS A 29 -19.57 13.24 1.12
CA LYS A 29 -21.02 13.37 1.24
C LYS A 29 -21.70 12.78 0.01
N GLU A 30 -21.29 13.18 -1.18
CA GLU A 30 -21.78 12.62 -2.45
C GLU A 30 -21.62 11.09 -2.50
N TRP A 31 -20.47 10.56 -2.09
CA TRP A 31 -20.27 9.11 -1.97
C TRP A 31 -21.32 8.43 -1.10
N SER A 32 -21.62 9.02 0.06
CA SER A 32 -22.56 8.46 1.03
C SER A 32 -23.99 8.54 0.51
N GLU A 33 -24.33 9.59 -0.22
CA GLU A 33 -25.66 9.86 -0.78
C GLU A 33 -25.91 9.13 -2.11
N SER A 34 -24.87 8.69 -2.81
CA SER A 34 -24.97 7.97 -4.10
C SER A 34 -25.60 6.58 -4.02
N HIS A 35 -26.26 6.20 -2.93
CA HIS A 35 -26.95 4.92 -2.80
C HIS A 35 -28.27 4.97 -3.57
N THR A 36 -28.21 4.65 -4.86
CA THR A 36 -29.38 4.45 -5.72
C THR A 36 -29.40 3.00 -6.19
N GLU A 37 -30.58 2.37 -6.18
CA GLU A 37 -30.75 0.94 -6.51
C GLU A 37 -30.39 0.60 -7.97
N GLU A 38 -30.38 1.60 -8.87
CA GLU A 38 -30.12 1.42 -10.29
C GLU A 38 -28.63 1.38 -10.69
N GLU A 39 -27.73 1.98 -9.90
CA GLU A 39 -26.32 2.09 -10.28
C GLU A 39 -25.44 1.01 -9.63
N SER A 40 -24.73 0.26 -10.46
CA SER A 40 -23.76 -0.73 -9.99
C SER A 40 -22.71 -0.08 -9.08
N PHE A 41 -22.34 -0.78 -8.01
CA PHE A 41 -21.36 -0.30 -7.04
C PHE A 41 -20.01 0.09 -7.68
N THR A 42 -19.53 -0.73 -8.63
CA THR A 42 -18.28 -0.49 -9.34
C THR A 42 -18.32 0.81 -10.15
N HIS A 43 -19.44 1.10 -10.82
CA HIS A 43 -19.60 2.35 -11.56
C HIS A 43 -19.54 3.57 -10.63
N ARG A 44 -20.19 3.50 -9.46
CA ARG A 44 -20.17 4.58 -8.45
C ARG A 44 -18.78 4.80 -7.85
N ALA A 45 -18.06 3.72 -7.58
CA ALA A 45 -16.65 3.77 -7.16
C ALA A 45 -15.80 4.49 -8.19
N GLN A 46 -15.89 4.09 -9.47
CA GLN A 46 -15.14 4.71 -10.56
C GLN A 46 -15.49 6.20 -10.71
N GLN A 47 -16.78 6.54 -10.75
CA GLN A 47 -17.20 7.94 -10.91
C GLN A 47 -16.70 8.82 -9.76
N SER A 48 -16.69 8.29 -8.54
CA SER A 48 -16.19 9.01 -7.37
C SER A 48 -14.67 9.18 -7.42
N ALA A 49 -13.93 8.17 -7.88
CA ALA A 49 -12.50 8.25 -8.14
C ALA A 49 -12.17 9.27 -9.23
N ASP A 50 -12.92 9.29 -10.34
CA ASP A 50 -12.74 10.24 -11.44
C ASP A 50 -13.00 11.69 -10.96
N LYS A 51 -14.08 11.90 -10.19
CA LYS A 51 -14.35 13.20 -9.54
C LYS A 51 -13.22 13.62 -8.62
N ALA A 52 -12.68 12.70 -7.81
CA ALA A 52 -11.54 12.98 -6.95
C ALA A 52 -10.31 13.38 -7.76
N GLY A 53 -10.03 12.68 -8.86
CA GLY A 53 -8.93 12.97 -9.78
C GLY A 53 -9.07 14.32 -10.49
N SER A 54 -10.30 14.83 -10.63
CA SER A 54 -10.58 16.14 -11.23
C SER A 54 -10.41 17.33 -10.26
N LEU A 55 -10.25 17.06 -8.96
CA LEU A 55 -10.02 18.12 -7.97
C LEU A 55 -8.71 18.84 -8.27
N GLN A 56 -8.77 20.16 -8.39
CA GLN A 56 -7.58 20.97 -8.64
C GLN A 56 -7.02 21.55 -7.34
N PRO A 57 -5.69 21.74 -7.25
CA PRO A 57 -5.10 22.48 -6.15
C PRO A 57 -5.58 23.93 -6.16
N PRO A 58 -5.56 24.63 -5.00
CA PRO A 58 -5.95 26.04 -4.92
C PRO A 58 -5.18 26.91 -5.92
N PRO A 59 -5.83 27.84 -6.64
CA PRO A 59 -5.22 28.55 -7.78
C PRO A 59 -4.26 29.68 -7.37
N SER A 60 -4.44 30.28 -6.20
CA SER A 60 -3.66 31.47 -5.79
C SER A 60 -3.30 31.37 -4.32
N SER A 61 -2.10 30.88 -4.05
CA SER A 61 -1.52 30.78 -2.71
C SER A 61 -0.05 31.16 -2.75
N THR A 62 0.39 31.90 -1.74
CA THR A 62 1.81 32.21 -1.52
C THR A 62 2.56 31.03 -0.87
N HIS A 63 1.85 29.95 -0.52
CA HIS A 63 2.42 28.83 0.20
C HIS A 63 3.19 27.88 -0.74
N PRO A 64 4.45 27.52 -0.42
CA PRO A 64 5.30 26.70 -1.30
C PRO A 64 4.72 25.30 -1.59
N LEU A 65 3.92 24.74 -0.67
CA LEU A 65 3.21 23.48 -0.92
C LEU A 65 2.17 23.60 -2.03
N VAL A 66 1.44 24.71 -2.11
CA VAL A 66 0.44 24.90 -3.16
C VAL A 66 1.13 25.02 -4.52
N HIS A 67 2.27 25.73 -4.59
CA HIS A 67 3.09 25.73 -5.80
C HIS A 67 3.55 24.31 -6.19
N THR A 68 3.93 23.48 -5.22
CA THR A 68 4.31 22.08 -5.49
C THR A 68 3.13 21.28 -6.05
N TRP A 69 1.94 21.42 -5.48
CA TRP A 69 0.74 20.73 -5.94
C TRP A 69 0.26 21.18 -7.31
N GLN A 70 0.38 22.47 -7.63
CA GLN A 70 0.07 23.00 -8.97
C GLN A 70 1.00 22.44 -10.05
N ASN A 71 2.28 22.25 -9.73
CA ASN A 71 3.28 21.74 -10.68
C ASN A 71 3.34 20.20 -10.72
N SER A 72 2.86 19.52 -9.67
CA SER A 72 2.88 18.06 -9.57
C SER A 72 1.50 17.52 -9.20
N PRO A 73 0.70 17.08 -10.20
CA PRO A 73 -0.58 16.43 -9.97
C PRO A 73 -0.46 15.17 -9.10
N LYS A 74 0.70 14.49 -9.15
CA LYS A 74 0.99 13.32 -8.33
C LYS A 74 1.05 13.66 -6.84
N GLU A 75 1.80 14.70 -6.47
CA GLU A 75 1.92 15.14 -5.08
C GLU A 75 0.61 15.72 -4.55
N TRP A 76 -0.16 16.37 -5.43
CA TRP A 76 -1.52 16.80 -5.10
C TRP A 76 -2.44 15.63 -4.76
N ARG A 77 -2.48 14.59 -5.60
CA ARG A 77 -3.30 13.39 -5.34
C ARG A 77 -2.87 12.66 -4.07
N ARG A 78 -1.57 12.57 -3.80
CA ARG A 78 -1.04 12.03 -2.53
C ARG A 78 -1.52 12.79 -1.31
N PHE A 79 -1.51 14.12 -1.38
CA PHE A 79 -2.03 14.95 -0.31
C PHE A 79 -3.52 14.68 -0.07
N LEU A 80 -4.35 14.67 -1.12
CA LEU A 80 -5.78 14.36 -1.03
C LEU A 80 -6.02 12.97 -0.41
N ALA A 81 -5.32 11.95 -0.89
CA ALA A 81 -5.41 10.57 -0.41
C ALA A 81 -5.05 10.47 1.09
N SER A 82 -3.93 11.08 1.48
CA SER A 82 -3.47 11.08 2.87
C SER A 82 -4.46 11.79 3.80
N PHE A 83 -5.03 12.92 3.36
CA PHE A 83 -6.03 13.66 4.10
C PHE A 83 -7.32 12.86 4.25
N ALA A 84 -7.82 12.27 3.16
CA ALA A 84 -9.02 11.44 3.17
C ALA A 84 -8.85 10.22 4.09
N TYR A 85 -7.70 9.55 4.03
CA TYR A 85 -7.38 8.42 4.89
C TYR A 85 -7.28 8.82 6.37
N GLN A 86 -6.62 9.95 6.68
CA GLN A 86 -6.52 10.44 8.06
C GLN A 86 -7.91 10.73 8.65
N ARG A 87 -8.83 11.25 7.84
CA ARG A 87 -10.17 11.67 8.30
C ARG A 87 -11.17 10.51 8.34
N TRP A 88 -11.09 9.56 7.41
CA TRP A 88 -12.07 8.48 7.23
C TRP A 88 -11.40 7.11 6.98
N SER A 89 -10.40 6.75 7.77
CA SER A 89 -9.66 5.48 7.65
C SER A 89 -10.55 4.23 7.77
N SER A 90 -11.66 4.33 8.51
CA SER A 90 -12.63 3.25 8.70
C SER A 90 -13.68 3.15 7.58
N SER A 91 -13.71 4.10 6.64
CA SER A 91 -14.67 4.12 5.55
C SER A 91 -14.07 3.51 4.28
N ASN A 92 -14.86 2.71 3.56
CA ASN A 92 -14.50 2.20 2.23
C ASN A 92 -14.25 3.32 1.22
N PHE A 93 -14.77 4.54 1.48
CA PHE A 93 -14.53 5.70 0.62
C PHE A 93 -13.05 5.95 0.36
N ALA A 94 -12.21 6.00 1.40
CA ALA A 94 -10.79 6.33 1.24
C ALA A 94 -10.08 5.26 0.38
N TRP A 95 -10.41 3.99 0.61
CA TRP A 95 -9.82 2.86 -0.10
C TRP A 95 -10.30 2.72 -1.55
N LEU A 96 -11.56 3.03 -1.84
CA LEU A 96 -12.12 2.87 -3.17
C LEU A 96 -11.84 4.07 -4.08
N VAL A 97 -11.77 5.27 -3.51
CA VAL A 97 -11.57 6.51 -4.27
C VAL A 97 -10.09 6.86 -4.42
N PHE A 98 -9.28 6.58 -3.41
CA PHE A 98 -7.85 6.93 -3.37
C PHE A 98 -6.95 5.71 -3.21
N GLY A 99 -7.44 4.52 -3.56
CA GLY A 99 -6.75 3.25 -3.32
C GLY A 99 -5.37 3.19 -3.96
N ASP A 100 -5.27 3.62 -5.22
CA ASP A 100 -4.01 3.60 -5.97
C ASP A 100 -2.96 4.51 -5.31
N GLU A 101 -3.33 5.74 -4.95
CA GLU A 101 -2.43 6.66 -4.26
C GLU A 101 -2.00 6.16 -2.88
N LEU A 102 -2.90 5.51 -2.14
CA LEU A 102 -2.59 4.93 -0.84
C LEU A 102 -1.65 3.73 -0.98
N CYS A 103 -1.83 2.90 -2.01
CA CYS A 103 -0.93 1.80 -2.34
C CYS A 103 0.46 2.33 -2.72
N ASP A 104 0.54 3.37 -3.54
CA ASP A 104 1.80 4.03 -3.89
C ASP A 104 2.51 4.60 -2.65
N LEU A 105 1.79 5.34 -1.81
CA LEU A 105 2.32 5.89 -0.56
C LEU A 105 2.83 4.78 0.37
N LYS A 106 2.11 3.65 0.42
CA LYS A 106 2.53 2.50 1.22
C LYS A 106 3.77 1.83 0.64
N ALA A 107 3.83 1.66 -0.69
CA ALA A 107 4.97 1.06 -1.37
C ALA A 107 6.25 1.87 -1.18
N GLU A 108 6.17 3.21 -1.09
CA GLU A 108 7.35 4.06 -0.83
C GLU A 108 7.95 3.90 0.58
N THR A 109 7.19 3.36 1.54
CA THR A 109 7.71 3.14 2.90
C THR A 109 8.59 1.90 3.04
N MET A 110 8.69 1.07 2.01
CA MET A 110 9.44 -0.18 2.00
C MET A 110 10.22 -0.31 0.68
N PRO A 111 11.25 -1.17 0.60
CA PRO A 111 11.90 -1.48 -0.66
C PRO A 111 10.86 -2.01 -1.65
N SER A 112 10.56 -1.25 -2.70
CA SER A 112 9.54 -1.58 -3.69
C SER A 112 10.06 -1.30 -5.11
N ARG A 113 9.42 -1.95 -6.08
CA ARG A 113 9.70 -1.79 -7.51
C ARG A 113 8.40 -1.54 -8.26
N SER A 114 8.42 -0.63 -9.23
CA SER A 114 7.29 -0.39 -10.12
C SER A 114 7.18 -1.51 -11.14
N ILE A 115 5.99 -2.10 -11.28
CA ILE A 115 5.70 -3.15 -12.24
C ILE A 115 4.54 -2.67 -13.13
N THR A 116 4.67 -2.83 -14.44
CA THR A 116 3.58 -2.51 -15.38
C THR A 116 2.41 -3.49 -15.21
N ASN A 117 1.17 -3.04 -15.45
CA ASN A 117 -0.02 -3.91 -15.37
C ASN A 117 0.08 -5.17 -16.22
N HIS A 118 0.69 -5.09 -17.41
CA HIS A 118 0.93 -6.26 -18.26
C HIS A 118 1.82 -7.28 -17.56
N ALA A 119 2.98 -6.87 -17.06
CA ALA A 119 3.87 -7.75 -16.31
C ALA A 119 3.18 -8.30 -15.04
N LEU A 120 2.43 -7.46 -14.31
CA LEU A 120 1.69 -7.87 -13.12
C LEU A 120 0.70 -9.01 -13.43
N SER A 121 0.01 -8.97 -14.58
CA SER A 121 -0.95 -10.00 -14.98
C SER A 121 -0.32 -11.37 -15.25
N CYS A 122 0.99 -11.42 -15.50
CA CYS A 122 1.73 -12.66 -15.71
C CYS A 122 2.37 -13.21 -14.42
N LEU A 123 2.42 -12.42 -13.35
CA LEU A 123 3.04 -12.82 -12.09
C LEU A 123 2.05 -13.66 -11.27
N ASN A 124 2.55 -14.77 -10.76
CA ASN A 124 1.82 -15.61 -9.81
C ASN A 124 2.61 -15.71 -8.51
N VAL A 125 1.88 -15.85 -7.40
CA VAL A 125 2.51 -16.10 -6.09
C VAL A 125 3.18 -17.47 -6.11
N ASN A 126 4.48 -17.50 -5.85
CA ASN A 126 5.23 -18.75 -5.72
C ASN A 126 4.93 -19.39 -4.36
N ARG A 127 3.99 -20.34 -4.33
CA ARG A 127 3.54 -21.02 -3.10
C ARG A 127 4.68 -21.75 -2.37
N LYS A 128 5.65 -22.33 -3.10
CA LYS A 128 6.80 -23.03 -2.51
C LYS A 128 7.68 -22.05 -1.75
N LEU A 129 7.99 -20.91 -2.36
CA LEU A 129 8.78 -19.86 -1.72
C LEU A 129 8.04 -19.26 -0.52
N VAL A 130 6.72 -19.05 -0.62
CA VAL A 130 5.91 -18.59 0.52
C VAL A 130 6.01 -19.57 1.68
N PHE A 131 5.84 -20.87 1.42
CA PHE A 131 5.93 -21.91 2.45
C PHE A 131 7.31 -21.92 3.13
N GLN A 132 8.39 -21.87 2.35
CA GLN A 132 9.75 -21.82 2.87
C GLN A 132 9.98 -20.56 3.74
N LEU A 133 9.57 -19.39 3.26
CA LEU A 133 9.70 -18.14 4.02
C LEU A 133 8.86 -18.16 5.30
N THR A 134 7.66 -18.73 5.27
CA THR A 134 6.83 -18.88 6.47
C THR A 134 7.42 -19.86 7.47
N ALA A 135 8.03 -20.96 7.00
CA ALA A 135 8.71 -21.92 7.88
C ALA A 135 9.92 -21.27 8.57
N ILE A 136 10.72 -20.50 7.83
CA ILE A 136 11.86 -19.73 8.37
C ILE A 136 11.38 -18.70 9.40
N ASP A 137 10.32 -17.95 9.11
CA ASP A 137 9.77 -16.95 10.04
C ASP A 137 9.24 -17.61 11.31
N VAL A 138 8.51 -18.73 11.20
CA VAL A 138 8.04 -19.50 12.36
C VAL A 138 9.22 -20.04 13.18
N ALA A 139 10.24 -20.61 12.55
CA ALA A 139 11.42 -21.11 13.23
C ALA A 139 12.21 -20.00 13.95
N ALA A 140 12.35 -18.82 13.32
CA ALA A 140 12.99 -17.65 13.93
C ALA A 140 12.22 -17.14 15.15
N ASN A 141 10.89 -17.06 15.07
CA ASN A 141 10.05 -16.66 16.20
C ASN A 141 10.07 -17.69 17.34
N ILE A 142 10.13 -18.99 17.03
CA ILE A 142 10.26 -20.06 18.05
C ILE A 142 11.63 -20.00 18.74
N ALA A 143 12.71 -19.74 18.00
CA ALA A 143 14.05 -19.61 18.56
C ALA A 143 14.23 -18.36 19.46
N GLU A 144 13.42 -17.31 19.25
CA GLU A 144 13.39 -16.12 20.11
C GLU A 144 12.50 -16.31 21.36
N SER A 145 11.59 -17.28 21.37
CA SER A 145 10.75 -17.65 22.51
C SER A 145 11.32 -18.87 23.25
N ASP A 146 12.32 -18.65 24.09
CA ASP A 146 13.01 -19.66 24.93
C ASP A 146 12.12 -20.24 26.07
N GLU A 147 10.80 -20.24 25.91
CA GLU A 147 9.83 -20.83 26.85
C GLU A 147 8.70 -21.55 26.09
N LEU A 148 9.02 -22.56 25.29
CA LEU A 148 8.02 -23.54 24.82
C LEU A 148 8.50 -24.95 25.15
N THR A 149 7.82 -25.56 26.11
CA THR A 149 7.96 -26.96 26.50
C THR A 149 7.76 -27.88 25.29
N ASP A 150 8.64 -28.88 25.22
CA ASP A 150 8.92 -29.90 24.19
C ASP A 150 7.72 -30.70 23.62
N ASP A 151 6.48 -30.32 23.87
CA ASP A 151 5.30 -31.18 23.63
C ASP A 151 4.28 -30.64 22.60
N ASP A 152 4.38 -29.39 22.10
CA ASP A 152 3.29 -28.78 21.31
C ASP A 152 3.57 -28.57 19.79
N PHE A 153 4.72 -29.02 19.26
CA PHE A 153 5.05 -28.87 17.83
C PHE A 153 5.19 -30.16 17.04
N LYS A 154 4.45 -31.21 17.39
CA LYS A 154 4.36 -32.39 16.52
C LYS A 154 3.35 -32.17 15.38
N TYR A 155 3.65 -31.25 14.47
CA TYR A 155 2.94 -31.15 13.19
C TYR A 155 3.71 -31.97 12.15
N GLU A 156 3.37 -33.25 12.03
CA GLU A 156 3.93 -34.19 11.04
C GLU A 156 3.38 -33.91 9.63
N GLY A 157 3.85 -32.82 9.01
CA GLY A 157 3.83 -32.67 7.56
C GLY A 157 5.23 -32.90 7.03
N GLU A 158 5.43 -33.96 6.22
CA GLU A 158 6.71 -34.29 5.54
C GLU A 158 7.35 -33.05 4.88
N ASP A 159 6.51 -32.13 4.41
CA ASP A 159 6.84 -30.89 3.72
C ASP A 159 7.65 -29.89 4.57
N VAL A 160 7.42 -29.84 5.89
CA VAL A 160 8.10 -28.90 6.81
C VAL A 160 9.52 -29.37 7.09
N ILE A 161 9.68 -30.69 7.24
CA ILE A 161 10.97 -31.33 7.48
C ILE A 161 11.88 -31.13 6.26
N GLU A 162 11.35 -31.28 5.04
CA GLU A 162 12.11 -31.03 3.81
C GLU A 162 12.55 -29.56 3.68
N ALA A 163 11.70 -28.60 4.04
CA ALA A 163 12.04 -27.18 4.02
C ALA A 163 13.08 -26.78 5.09
N LEU A 164 13.02 -27.39 6.29
CA LEU A 164 14.03 -27.20 7.33
C LEU A 164 15.39 -27.80 6.92
N LEU A 165 15.40 -29.02 6.38
CA LEU A 165 16.61 -29.67 5.87
C LEU A 165 17.24 -28.89 4.70
N LEU A 166 16.44 -28.31 3.81
CA LEU A 166 16.93 -27.41 2.76
C LEU A 166 17.47 -26.07 3.30
N SER A 167 16.95 -25.59 4.43
CA SER A 167 17.41 -24.36 5.07
C SER A 167 18.72 -24.54 5.86
N GLU A 168 18.96 -25.75 6.38
CA GLU A 168 20.19 -26.12 7.09
C GLU A 168 21.39 -26.27 6.13
N ASP A 169 21.13 -26.49 4.83
CA ASP A 169 22.15 -26.59 3.77
C ASP A 169 22.51 -25.23 3.13
N VAL A 170 21.92 -24.12 3.59
CA VAL A 170 22.25 -22.75 3.11
C VAL A 170 23.58 -22.23 3.68
N GLY A 171 24.39 -23.13 4.26
CA GLY A 171 25.81 -22.90 4.58
C GLY A 171 26.75 -23.03 3.37
N TYR A 172 26.28 -23.47 2.20
CA TYR A 172 27.10 -23.58 0.99
C TYR A 172 26.33 -23.13 -0.27
N PHE A 173 26.33 -21.83 -0.55
CA PHE A 173 26.18 -21.31 -1.92
C PHE A 173 27.31 -20.32 -2.21
N ASP A 174 28.54 -20.84 -2.18
CA ASP A 174 29.66 -20.36 -3.00
C ASP A 174 29.62 -21.18 -4.30
N GLY A 175 29.27 -20.56 -5.43
CA GLY A 175 29.33 -21.19 -6.76
C GLY A 175 28.00 -21.39 -7.50
N LEU A 176 27.43 -20.31 -8.04
CA LEU A 176 26.71 -20.37 -9.32
C LEU A 176 27.32 -19.33 -10.27
N GLU A 177 28.56 -19.62 -10.66
CA GLU A 177 29.10 -19.20 -11.94
C GLU A 177 28.53 -20.15 -12.99
N ASP A 178 27.46 -19.74 -13.69
CA ASP A 178 27.15 -20.31 -15.00
C ASP A 178 26.47 -19.27 -15.91
N GLY A 179 27.28 -18.74 -16.83
CA GLY A 179 26.94 -18.53 -18.24
C GLY A 179 25.67 -17.77 -18.62
N LEU A 180 25.72 -16.44 -18.59
CA LEU A 180 24.94 -15.59 -19.52
C LEU A 180 25.90 -14.70 -20.32
N SER A 181 26.51 -15.30 -21.36
CA SER A 181 27.06 -14.55 -22.49
C SER A 181 25.90 -13.89 -23.22
N ILE A 182 25.79 -12.56 -23.12
CA ILE A 182 24.99 -11.77 -24.05
C ILE A 182 25.96 -11.23 -25.10
N GLN A 183 25.75 -11.64 -26.35
CA GLN A 183 26.28 -10.98 -27.53
C GLN A 183 25.33 -9.87 -27.96
#